data_AF-A0A3S0KC00-F1
#
_entry.id   AF-A0A3S0KC00-F1
#
_cell.length_a   1.000
_cell.length_b   1.000
_cell.length_c   1.000
_cell.angle_alpha   90.00
_cell.angle_beta   90.00
_cell.angle_gamma   90.00
#
_symmetry.space_group_name_H-M   'P 1'
#
loop_
_entity.id
_entity.type
_entity.pdbx_description
1 polymer ?
#
loop_
_entity_poly.entity_id
_entity_poly.type
_entity_poly.pdbx_seq_one_letter_code
_entity_poly.pdbx_strand_id
1 'polypeptide(L)'
;MKTTSWFWVNLVSHFGIVAILAWLPARWAGQLVEAMAETQPAIADTQFPALMGSIFGFCVIALILVGALSATGELIGFARPYARQPEPRSEAQAFHRKVLLVAFATLSWVAVGSLAGIASLFAAS
;
A
#
# COMPACT_ATOMS: atom_id res chain seq x y z
N MET A 1 -7.93 21.24 20.28
CA MET A 1 -8.50 19.88 20.09
C MET A 1 -9.21 19.68 18.74
N LYS A 2 -9.94 20.65 18.18
CA LYS A 2 -10.62 20.51 16.87
C LYS A 2 -9.66 20.28 15.67
N THR A 3 -8.46 20.86 15.69
CA THR A 3 -7.46 20.71 14.61
C THR A 3 -6.89 19.30 14.50
N THR A 4 -6.67 18.62 15.63
CA THR A 4 -6.20 17.23 15.69
C THR A 4 -7.23 16.27 15.10
N SER A 5 -8.52 16.45 15.38
CA SER A 5 -9.58 15.59 14.85
C SER A 5 -9.69 15.68 13.32
N TRP A 6 -9.63 16.89 12.76
CA TRP A 6 -9.68 17.11 11.31
C TRP A 6 -8.47 16.50 10.59
N PHE A 7 -7.29 16.56 11.21
CA PHE A 7 -6.10 15.91 10.70
C PHE A 7 -6.29 14.39 10.56
N TRP A 8 -6.79 13.73 11.60
CA TRP A 8 -7.03 12.28 11.58
C TRP A 8 -8.12 11.88 10.59
N VAL A 9 -9.21 12.65 10.49
CA VAL A 9 -10.27 12.40 9.50
C VAL A 9 -9.72 12.49 8.08
N ASN A 10 -8.91 13.50 7.77
CA ASN A 10 -8.32 13.64 6.45
C ASN A 10 -7.32 12.51 6.14
N LEU A 11 -6.53 12.11 7.14
CA LEU A 11 -5.57 11.02 7.01
C LEU A 11 -6.24 9.67 6.75
N VAL A 12 -7.25 9.33 7.56
CA VAL A 12 -8.02 8.09 7.43
C VAL A 12 -8.80 8.08 6.11
N SER A 13 -9.38 9.22 5.71
CA SER A 13 -10.06 9.35 4.41
C SER A 13 -9.09 9.08 3.26
N HIS A 14 -7.88 9.65 3.31
CA HIS A 14 -6.87 9.44 2.28
C HIS A 14 -6.46 7.96 2.16
N PHE A 15 -6.13 7.31 3.29
CA PHE A 15 -5.83 5.88 3.29
C PHE A 15 -7.02 5.02 2.89
N GLY A 16 -8.24 5.40 3.26
CA GLY A 16 -9.46 4.71 2.86
C GLY A 16 -9.68 4.74 1.35
N ILE A 17 -9.51 5.91 0.72
CA ILE A 17 -9.60 6.05 -0.75
C ILE A 17 -8.53 5.21 -1.43
N VAL A 18 -7.29 5.27 -0.96
CA VAL A 18 -6.19 4.44 -1.50
C VAL A 18 -6.50 2.96 -1.36
N ALA A 19 -7.01 2.51 -0.21
CA ALA A 19 -7.36 1.12 0.03
C ALA A 19 -8.48 0.66 -0.92
N ILE A 20 -9.53 1.46 -1.12
CA ILE A 20 -10.63 1.13 -2.04
C ILE A 20 -10.11 1.05 -3.48
N LEU A 21 -9.28 2.00 -3.90
CA LEU A 21 -8.69 2.02 -5.23
C LEU A 21 -7.73 0.86 -5.47
N ALA A 22 -6.97 0.45 -4.45
CA ALA A 22 -6.06 -0.69 -4.53
C ALA A 22 -6.81 -2.03 -4.52
N TRP A 23 -7.94 -2.11 -3.81
CA TRP A 23 -8.75 -3.32 -3.68
C TRP A 23 -9.32 -3.82 -5.01
N LEU A 24 -9.83 -2.90 -5.83
CA LEU A 24 -10.44 -3.20 -7.14
C LEU A 24 -9.50 -4.02 -8.06
N PRO A 25 -8.29 -3.55 -8.38
CA PRO A 25 -7.33 -4.28 -9.20
C PRO A 25 -6.65 -5.44 -8.47
N ALA A 26 -6.54 -5.42 -7.13
CA ALA A 26 -5.92 -6.51 -6.36
C ALA A 26 -6.61 -7.86 -6.57
N ARG A 27 -7.94 -7.86 -6.78
CA ARG A 27 -8.69 -9.08 -7.06
C ARG A 27 -8.23 -9.79 -8.35
N TRP A 28 -7.82 -9.01 -9.35
CA TRP A 28 -7.29 -9.54 -10.62
C TRP A 28 -5.92 -10.17 -10.42
N ALA A 29 -5.07 -9.59 -9.56
CA ALA A 29 -3.78 -10.18 -9.20
C ALA A 29 -3.96 -11.54 -8.50
N GLY A 30 -4.97 -11.68 -7.64
CA GLY A 30 -5.35 -12.96 -7.04
C GLY A 30 -5.73 -14.01 -8.10
N GLN A 31 -6.64 -13.66 -9.01
CA GLN A 31 -7.08 -14.55 -10.08
C GLN A 31 -5.93 -14.96 -11.03
N LEU A 32 -4.98 -14.05 -11.29
CA LEU A 32 -3.79 -14.38 -12.10
C LEU A 32 -2.91 -15.41 -11.41
N VAL A 33 -2.67 -15.28 -10.11
CA VAL A 33 -1.86 -16.24 -9.34
C VAL A 33 -2.56 -17.59 -9.23
N GLU A 34 -3.88 -17.59 -9.04
CA GLU A 34 -4.71 -18.79 -9.04
C GLU A 34 -4.64 -19.50 -10.40
N ALA A 35 -4.84 -18.77 -11.50
CA ALA A 35 -4.73 -19.33 -12.85
C ALA A 35 -3.32 -19.90 -13.13
N MET A 36 -2.26 -19.27 -12.61
CA MET A 36 -0.91 -19.84 -12.73
C MET A 36 -0.74 -21.10 -11.88
N ALA A 37 -1.29 -21.15 -10.67
CA ALA A 37 -1.25 -22.32 -9.81
C ALA A 37 -2.01 -23.52 -10.39
N GLU A 38 -3.14 -23.29 -11.08
CA GLU A 38 -3.91 -24.33 -11.76
C GLU A 38 -3.12 -25.03 -12.88
N THR A 39 -2.11 -24.38 -13.47
CA THR A 39 -1.26 -25.03 -14.48
C THR A 39 -0.30 -26.08 -13.92
N GLN A 40 -0.18 -26.17 -12.59
CA GLN A 40 0.69 -27.14 -11.93
C GLN A 40 -0.14 -28.07 -11.01
N PRO A 41 -0.22 -29.37 -11.35
CA PRO A 41 -1.05 -30.32 -10.60
C PRO A 41 -0.61 -30.53 -9.15
N ALA A 42 0.65 -30.19 -8.80
CA ALA A 42 1.17 -30.25 -7.44
C ALA A 42 0.72 -29.07 -6.54
N ILE A 43 0.29 -27.95 -7.13
CA ILE A 43 -0.04 -26.71 -6.42
C ILE A 43 -1.56 -26.53 -6.27
N ALA A 44 -2.35 -27.16 -7.15
CA ALA A 44 -3.82 -27.06 -7.15
C ALA A 44 -4.47 -27.46 -5.81
N ASP A 45 -3.81 -28.30 -5.00
CA ASP A 45 -4.29 -28.71 -3.67
C ASP A 45 -3.92 -27.73 -2.54
N THR A 46 -3.14 -26.68 -2.82
CA THR A 46 -2.76 -25.68 -1.82
C THR A 46 -3.88 -24.65 -1.62
N GLN A 47 -4.26 -24.42 -0.36
CA GLN A 47 -5.55 -23.78 -0.05
C GLN A 47 -5.66 -22.26 -0.30
N PHE A 48 -4.63 -21.54 -0.77
CA PHE A 48 -4.67 -20.06 -0.78
C PHE A 48 -3.91 -19.29 -1.91
N PRO A 49 -3.69 -19.81 -3.14
CA PRO A 49 -2.94 -19.08 -4.16
C PRO A 49 -3.61 -17.75 -4.56
N ALA A 50 -4.94 -17.75 -4.72
CA ALA A 50 -5.72 -16.56 -5.04
C ALA A 50 -5.62 -15.47 -3.95
N LEU A 51 -5.67 -15.90 -2.68
CA LEU A 51 -5.58 -15.01 -1.53
C LEU A 51 -4.19 -14.35 -1.48
N MET A 52 -3.11 -15.13 -1.63
CA MET A 52 -1.75 -14.61 -1.62
C MET A 52 -1.49 -13.62 -2.77
N GLY A 53 -1.97 -13.93 -3.98
CA GLY A 53 -1.91 -13.01 -5.12
C GLY A 53 -2.69 -11.72 -4.88
N SER A 54 -3.86 -11.80 -4.24
CA SER A 54 -4.67 -10.62 -3.93
C SER A 54 -4.02 -9.71 -2.88
N ILE A 55 -3.40 -10.30 -1.85
CA ILE A 55 -2.65 -9.56 -0.81
C ILE A 55 -1.45 -8.87 -1.45
N PHE A 56 -0.69 -9.58 -2.27
CA PHE A 56 0.45 -9.02 -3.01
C PHE A 56 0.01 -7.84 -3.89
N GLY A 57 -1.00 -8.06 -4.75
CA GLY A 57 -1.52 -7.03 -5.64
C GLY A 57 -2.03 -5.81 -4.89
N PHE A 58 -2.76 -6.01 -3.79
CA PHE A 58 -3.24 -4.92 -2.94
C PHE A 58 -2.08 -4.09 -2.40
N CYS A 59 -1.07 -4.74 -1.81
CA CYS A 59 0.06 -4.03 -1.23
C CYS A 59 0.86 -3.25 -2.28
N VAL A 60 1.15 -3.85 -3.43
CA VAL A 60 1.90 -3.18 -4.51
C VAL A 60 1.12 -1.98 -5.05
N ILE A 61 -0.18 -2.13 -5.32
CA ILE A 61 -0.99 -1.05 -5.87
C ILE A 61 -1.21 0.06 -4.84
N ALA A 62 -1.40 -0.30 -3.57
CA ALA A 62 -1.46 0.67 -2.48
C ALA A 62 -0.15 1.45 -2.35
N LEU A 63 1.02 0.79 -2.45
CA LEU A 63 2.32 1.46 -2.43
C LEU A 63 2.50 2.41 -3.61
N ILE A 64 2.07 2.02 -4.82
CA ILE A 64 2.11 2.87 -6.02
C ILE A 64 1.20 4.09 -5.85
N LEU A 65 -0.03 3.89 -5.36
CA LEU A 65 -0.98 4.97 -5.14
C LEU A 65 -0.51 5.93 -4.05
N VAL A 66 -0.02 5.40 -2.92
CA VAL A 66 0.60 6.21 -1.86
C VAL A 66 1.77 6.99 -2.46
N GLY A 67 2.68 6.33 -3.18
CA GLY A 67 3.83 6.97 -3.83
C GLY A 67 3.42 8.07 -4.81
N ALA A 68 2.45 7.83 -5.68
CA ALA A 68 1.97 8.81 -6.66
C ALA A 68 1.30 10.01 -5.98
N LEU A 69 0.49 9.79 -4.95
CA LEU A 69 -0.25 10.83 -4.23
C LEU A 69 0.64 11.62 -3.26
N SER A 70 1.68 11.00 -2.70
CA SER A 70 2.61 11.66 -1.78
C SER A 70 3.82 12.30 -2.50
N ALA A 71 4.33 11.70 -3.58
CA ALA A 71 5.39 12.29 -4.40
C ALA A 71 4.93 13.53 -5.18
N THR A 72 3.66 13.60 -5.59
CA THR A 72 3.10 14.85 -6.15
C THR A 72 3.08 15.97 -5.11
N GLY A 73 2.86 15.66 -3.83
CA GLY A 73 2.98 16.62 -2.72
C GLY A 73 4.43 17.07 -2.44
N GLU A 74 5.42 16.18 -2.55
CA GLU A 74 6.83 16.53 -2.39
C GLU A 74 7.42 17.25 -3.62
N LEU A 75 7.02 16.90 -4.85
CA LEU A 75 7.41 17.62 -6.07
C LEU A 75 6.83 19.05 -6.12
N ILE A 76 5.60 19.23 -5.64
CA ILE A 76 5.01 20.56 -5.42
C ILE A 76 5.68 21.27 -4.23
N GLY A 77 6.18 20.51 -3.24
CA GLY A 77 6.94 21.00 -2.10
C GLY A 77 8.35 21.49 -2.44
N PHE A 78 9.03 20.88 -3.41
CA PHE A 78 10.31 21.36 -3.97
C PHE A 78 10.17 22.69 -4.73
N ALA A 79 8.97 23.02 -5.21
CA ALA A 79 8.66 24.28 -5.87
C ALA A 79 8.16 25.38 -4.91
N ARG A 80 8.03 25.13 -3.60
CA ARG A 80 7.72 26.19 -2.64
C ARG A 80 9.01 26.89 -2.21
N PRO A 81 9.13 28.22 -2.39
CA PRO A 81 10.18 28.98 -1.74
C PRO A 81 10.01 28.80 -0.23
N TYR A 82 11.13 28.74 0.49
CA TYR A 82 11.25 28.66 1.95
C TYR A 82 10.41 29.74 2.67
N ALA A 83 9.09 29.58 2.70
CA ALA A 83 8.18 30.38 3.49
C ALA A 83 8.03 29.64 4.81
N ARG A 84 8.64 30.19 5.87
CA ARG A 84 8.48 29.73 7.26
C ARG A 84 7.00 29.48 7.53
N GLN A 85 6.59 28.21 7.50
CA GLN A 85 5.24 27.85 7.94
C GLN A 85 5.22 27.97 9.47
N PRO A 86 4.13 28.48 10.06
CA PRO A 86 4.01 28.59 11.50
C PRO A 86 4.19 27.22 12.16
N GLU A 87 4.96 27.16 13.27
CA GLU A 87 5.29 25.96 14.06
C GLU A 87 4.19 24.87 14.16
N PRO A 88 2.90 25.17 14.40
CA PRO A 88 1.87 24.13 14.47
C PRO A 88 1.64 23.35 13.17
N ARG A 89 2.05 23.87 12.00
CA ARG A 89 1.96 23.17 10.71
C ARG A 89 3.14 22.24 10.44
N SER A 90 4.34 22.54 10.95
CA SER A 90 5.51 21.70 10.75
C SER A 90 5.41 20.39 11.55
N GLU A 91 4.86 20.44 12.76
CA GLU A 91 4.64 19.25 13.59
C GLU A 91 3.61 18.30 12.97
N ALA A 92 2.48 18.83 12.48
CA ALA A 92 1.45 18.03 11.82
C ALA A 92 1.98 17.37 10.53
N GLN A 93 2.82 18.07 9.77
CA GLN A 93 3.46 17.55 8.56
C GLN A 93 4.51 16.46 8.89
N ALA A 94 5.31 16.66 9.94
CA ALA A 94 6.25 15.65 10.41
C ALA A 94 5.54 14.38 10.90
N PHE A 95 4.43 14.53 11.62
CA PHE A 95 3.62 13.42 12.09
C PHE A 95 2.96 12.67 10.92
N HIS A 96 2.42 13.40 9.94
CA HIS A 96 1.88 12.83 8.70
C HIS A 96 2.92 11.98 7.96
N ARG A 97 4.15 12.51 7.81
CA ARG A 97 5.27 11.79 7.16
C ARG A 97 5.64 10.52 7.92
N LYS A 98 5.67 10.55 9.26
CA LYS A 98 5.90 9.35 10.08
C LYS A 98 4.82 8.28 9.85
N VAL A 99 3.55 8.66 9.84
CA VAL A 99 2.45 7.71 9.60
C VAL A 99 2.52 7.13 8.19
N LEU A 100 2.82 7.96 7.18
CA LEU A 100 3.04 7.48 5.80
C LEU A 100 4.19 6.49 5.72
N LEU A 101 5.32 6.76 6.37
CA LEU A 101 6.47 5.84 6.38
C LEU A 101 6.14 4.51 7.06
N VAL A 102 5.37 4.53 8.15
CA VAL A 102 4.92 3.29 8.83
C VAL A 102 3.96 2.51 7.93
N ALA A 103 3.00 3.17 7.29
CA ALA A 103 2.08 2.54 6.34
C ALA A 103 2.85 1.96 5.14
N PHE A 104 3.84 2.67 4.61
CA PHE A 104 4.67 2.21 3.52
C PHE A 104 5.51 1.00 3.92
N ALA A 105 6.16 1.05 5.09
CA ALA A 105 6.96 -0.05 5.59
C ALA A 105 6.11 -1.32 5.83
N THR A 106 4.94 -1.17 6.45
CA THR A 106 4.03 -2.31 6.69
C THR A 106 3.54 -2.93 5.39
N LEU A 107 3.08 -2.12 4.43
CA LEU A 107 2.66 -2.61 3.11
C LEU A 107 3.80 -3.29 2.35
N SER A 108 5.03 -2.77 2.46
CA SER A 108 6.21 -3.35 1.80
C SER A 108 6.55 -4.72 2.38
N TRP A 109 6.54 -4.86 3.71
CA TRP A 109 6.78 -6.15 4.37
C TRP A 109 5.70 -7.18 4.03
N VAL A 110 4.43 -6.77 3.98
CA VAL A 110 3.34 -7.67 3.56
C VAL A 110 3.46 -8.07 2.09
N ALA A 111 3.86 -7.14 1.21
CA ALA A 111 4.15 -7.46 -0.19
C ALA A 111 5.29 -8.49 -0.32
N VAL A 112 6.38 -8.31 0.42
CA VAL A 112 7.51 -9.27 0.41
C VAL A 112 7.08 -10.62 0.98
N GLY A 113 6.33 -10.65 2.08
CA GLY A 113 5.85 -11.89 2.69
C GLY A 113 4.89 -12.67 1.77
N SER A 114 3.95 -11.97 1.13
CA SER A 114 3.04 -12.58 0.15
C SER A 114 3.79 -13.07 -1.09
N LEU A 115 4.78 -12.32 -1.59
CA LEU A 115 5.63 -12.76 -2.70
C LEU A 115 6.45 -14.01 -2.34
N ALA A 116 7.02 -14.06 -1.14
CA ALA A 116 7.73 -15.24 -0.64
C ALA A 116 6.80 -16.45 -0.52
N GLY A 117 5.56 -16.23 -0.07
CA GLY A 117 4.51 -17.25 -0.07
C GLY A 117 4.22 -17.78 -1.48
N ILE A 118 3.97 -16.88 -2.44
CA ILE A 118 3.76 -17.25 -3.85
C ILE A 118 4.96 -18.03 -4.38
N ALA A 119 6.19 -17.50 -4.22
CA ALA A 119 7.41 -18.14 -4.71
C ALA A 119 7.62 -19.53 -4.08
N SER A 120 7.28 -19.72 -2.80
CA SER A 120 7.38 -21.02 -2.14
C SER A 120 6.42 -22.06 -2.73
N LEU A 121 5.24 -21.65 -3.18
CA LEU A 121 4.27 -22.54 -3.85
C LEU A 121 4.86 -23.06 -5.16
N PHE A 122 5.46 -22.18 -5.96
CA PHE A 122 6.06 -22.52 -7.25
C PHE A 122 7.43 -23.21 -7.15
N ALA A 123 8.17 -23.01 -6.04
CA ALA A 123 9.45 -23.69 -5.81
C ALA A 123 9.28 -25.10 -5.23
N ALA A 124 8.13 -25.40 -4.61
CA ALA A 124 7.81 -26.71 -4.05
C ALA A 124 7.17 -27.67 -5.06
N SER A 125 6.83 -27.19 -6.27
CA SER A 125 6.28 -27.97 -7.39
C SER A 125 7.35 -28.46 -8.36
#